data_AF-A0A9E5K582-F1
#
_entry.id   AF-A0A9E5K582-F1
#
_cell.length_a   1.000
_cell.length_b   1.000
_cell.length_c   1.000
_cell.angle_alpha   90.00
_cell.angle_beta   90.00
_cell.angle_gamma   90.00
#
_symmetry.space_group_name_H-M   'P 1'
#
loop_
_entity.id
_entity.type
_entity.pdbx_description
1 polymer ?
#
loop_
_entity_poly.entity_id
_entity_poly.type
_entity_poly.pdbx_seq_one_letter_code
_entity_poly.pdbx_strand_id
1 'polypeptide(L)'
;TKLIDDCYDQFLTKALEGRKKAGSKLDRKTLEGLAGGRVWTGRQAKENGLIDELGSMQDAIKMAAKLGGLPANSDPELLLLPKGKSFLDSFLEPKTQLSLKSGLDISGVTSLFKEVKGLDSFLRMRNEPLWLMLPYNLQVK
;
A
#
# COMPACT_ATOMS: atom_id res chain seq x y z
N THR A 1 1.30 18.21 -20.69
CA THR A 1 1.34 18.94 -19.40
C THR A 1 2.66 18.59 -18.77
N LYS A 2 3.57 19.56 -18.53
CA LYS A 2 4.97 19.27 -18.16
C LYS A 2 5.12 18.23 -17.03
N LEU A 3 4.21 18.25 -16.06
CA LEU A 3 4.19 17.29 -14.94
C LEU A 3 4.05 15.81 -15.38
N ILE A 4 3.25 15.53 -16.41
CA ILE A 4 3.03 14.17 -16.90
C ILE A 4 4.29 13.66 -17.61
N ASP A 5 4.90 14.52 -18.42
CA ASP A 5 6.13 14.22 -19.14
C ASP A 5 7.28 13.95 -18.16
N ASP A 6 7.40 14.79 -17.12
CA ASP A 6 8.37 14.60 -16.04
C ASP A 6 8.16 13.27 -15.29
N CYS A 7 6.91 12.92 -14.99
CA CYS A 7 6.59 11.65 -14.32
C CYS A 7 6.93 10.44 -15.19
N TYR A 8 6.67 10.53 -16.49
CA TYR A 8 7.00 9.50 -17.47
C TYR A 8 8.52 9.31 -17.58
N ASP A 9 9.28 10.40 -17.64
CA ASP A 9 10.74 10.36 -17.68
C ASP A 9 11.33 9.77 -16.39
N GLN A 10 10.75 10.07 -15.22
CA GLN A 10 11.15 9.45 -13.96
C GLN A 10 10.91 7.95 -13.95
N PHE A 11 9.78 7.50 -14.50
CA PHE A 11 9.47 6.07 -14.63
C PHE A 11 10.50 5.37 -15.52
N LEU A 12 10.76 5.91 -16.73
CA LEU A 12 11.74 5.36 -17.66
C LEU A 12 13.15 5.29 -17.06
N THR A 13 13.55 6.35 -16.35
CA THR A 13 14.87 6.42 -15.71
C THR A 13 15.02 5.33 -14.65
N LYS A 14 14.03 5.18 -13.75
CA LYS A 14 14.06 4.14 -12.71
C LYS A 14 14.04 2.73 -13.29
N ALA A 15 13.23 2.50 -14.32
CA ALA A 15 13.15 1.20 -14.99
C ALA A 15 14.50 0.84 -15.65
N LEU A 16 15.11 1.78 -16.36
CA LEU A 16 16.42 1.58 -17.00
C LEU A 16 17.53 1.30 -15.98
N GLU A 17 17.60 2.10 -14.91
CA GLU A 17 18.57 1.90 -13.83
C GLU A 17 18.40 0.52 -13.16
N GLY A 18 17.16 0.12 -12.89
CA GLY A 18 16.86 -1.18 -12.30
C GLY A 18 17.31 -2.34 -13.21
N ARG A 19 17.10 -2.25 -14.52
CA ARG A 19 17.55 -3.28 -15.48
C ARG A 19 19.07 -3.28 -15.67
N LYS A 20 19.72 -2.13 -15.67
CA LYS A 20 21.20 -2.05 -15.69
C LYS A 20 21.82 -2.72 -14.45
N LYS A 21 21.26 -2.48 -13.26
CA LYS A 21 21.71 -3.15 -12.02
C LYS A 21 21.54 -4.67 -12.05
N ALA A 22 20.52 -5.16 -12.76
CA ALA A 22 20.31 -6.59 -13.00
C ALA A 22 21.22 -7.18 -14.10
N GLY A 23 22.13 -6.38 -14.69
CA GLY A 23 23.04 -6.85 -15.74
C GLY A 23 22.43 -6.86 -17.15
N SER A 24 21.23 -6.31 -17.34
CA SER A 24 20.60 -6.22 -18.66
C SER A 24 21.24 -5.12 -19.51
N LYS A 25 21.41 -5.40 -20.80
CA LYS A 25 21.90 -4.45 -21.82
C LYS A 25 20.76 -3.65 -22.46
N LEU A 26 19.70 -3.38 -21.69
CA LEU A 26 18.55 -2.64 -22.19
C LEU A 26 18.92 -1.15 -22.37
N ASP A 27 18.70 -0.64 -23.58
CA ASP A 27 18.93 0.76 -23.91
C ASP A 27 17.67 1.62 -23.72
N ARG A 28 17.85 2.91 -23.45
CA ARG A 28 16.74 3.86 -23.22
C ARG A 28 15.77 3.89 -24.42
N LYS A 29 16.29 3.96 -25.64
CA LYS A 29 15.48 3.99 -26.86
C LYS A 29 14.61 2.74 -27.03
N THR A 30 15.17 1.57 -26.69
CA THR A 30 14.44 0.30 -26.71
C THR A 30 13.35 0.29 -25.64
N LEU A 31 13.68 0.73 -24.41
CA LEU A 31 12.72 0.83 -23.32
C LEU A 31 11.59 1.81 -23.63
N GLU A 32 11.86 2.97 -24.23
CA GLU A 32 10.85 3.93 -24.67
C GLU A 32 9.90 3.32 -25.70
N GLY A 33 10.42 2.54 -26.66
CA GLY A 33 9.58 1.79 -27.61
C GLY A 33 8.73 0.71 -26.93
N LEU A 34 9.18 0.15 -25.81
CA LEU A 34 8.42 -0.82 -25.01
C LEU A 34 7.37 -0.14 -24.11
N ALA A 35 7.66 1.06 -23.60
CA ALA A 35 6.93 1.79 -22.57
C ALA A 35 5.76 2.66 -23.07
N GLY A 36 5.01 2.19 -24.07
CA GLY A 36 3.87 2.90 -24.64
C GLY A 36 2.52 2.68 -23.92
N GLY A 37 2.52 2.28 -22.65
CA GLY A 37 1.29 1.97 -21.90
C GLY A 37 0.63 0.62 -22.24
N ARG A 38 1.26 -0.20 -23.09
CA ARG A 38 0.81 -1.56 -23.40
C ARG A 38 1.13 -2.54 -22.26
N VAL A 39 0.26 -3.55 -22.10
CA VAL A 39 0.45 -4.63 -21.14
C VAL A 39 1.21 -5.79 -21.80
N TRP A 40 2.14 -6.38 -21.07
CA TRP A 40 2.92 -7.54 -21.51
C TRP A 40 2.59 -8.77 -20.69
N THR A 41 2.50 -9.93 -21.34
CA THR A 41 2.51 -11.20 -20.61
C THR A 41 3.90 -11.45 -20.01
N GLY A 42 4.01 -12.29 -18.98
CA GLY A 42 5.30 -12.62 -18.38
C GLY A 42 6.32 -13.15 -19.40
N ARG A 43 5.88 -14.00 -20.35
CA ARG A 43 6.75 -14.53 -21.42
C ARG A 43 7.31 -13.40 -22.31
N GLN A 44 6.43 -12.52 -22.79
CA GLN A 44 6.84 -11.36 -23.60
C GLN A 44 7.75 -10.42 -22.81
N ALA A 45 7.47 -10.21 -21.52
CA ALA A 45 8.30 -9.38 -20.66
C ALA A 45 9.72 -9.95 -20.52
N LYS A 46 9.86 -11.28 -20.44
CA LYS A 46 11.18 -11.95 -20.40
C LYS A 46 11.92 -11.80 -21.74
N GLU A 47 11.23 -12.02 -22.85
CA GLU A 47 11.79 -11.85 -24.20
C GLU A 47 12.28 -10.42 -24.45
N ASN A 48 11.53 -9.43 -23.95
CA ASN A 48 11.88 -8.01 -24.03
C ASN A 48 12.91 -7.57 -22.97
N GLY A 49 13.42 -8.47 -22.12
CA GLY A 49 14.40 -8.16 -21.08
C GLY A 49 13.88 -7.26 -19.95
N LEU A 50 12.56 -7.21 -19.76
CA LEU A 50 11.90 -6.44 -18.70
C LEU A 50 11.92 -7.19 -17.37
N ILE A 51 11.96 -8.51 -17.39
CA ILE A 51 12.09 -9.38 -16.21
C ILE A 51 13.25 -10.34 -16.36
N ASP A 52 13.74 -10.85 -15.23
CA ASP A 52 14.91 -11.73 -15.19
C ASP A 52 14.49 -13.20 -15.43
N GLU A 53 13.49 -13.67 -14.69
CA GLU A 53 12.99 -15.05 -14.79
C GLU A 53 11.47 -15.16 -14.66
N LEU A 54 10.94 -16.31 -15.09
CA LEU A 54 9.56 -16.72 -14.89
C LEU A 54 9.52 -17.76 -13.79
N GLY A 55 8.66 -17.56 -12.80
CA GLY A 55 8.52 -18.47 -11.67
C GLY A 55 7.33 -18.13 -10.80
N SER A 56 7.17 -18.93 -9.75
CA SER A 56 6.20 -18.74 -8.70
C SER A 56 6.74 -17.83 -7.58
N MET A 57 5.87 -17.48 -6.64
CA MET A 57 6.28 -16.78 -5.41
C MET A 57 7.31 -17.59 -4.61
N GLN A 58 7.19 -18.92 -4.59
CA GLN A 58 8.14 -19.79 -3.90
C GLN A 58 9.53 -19.73 -4.53
N ASP A 59 9.62 -19.60 -5.86
CA ASP A 59 10.90 -19.46 -6.56
C ASP A 59 11.57 -18.13 -6.25
N ALA A 60 10.79 -17.04 -6.16
CA ALA A 60 11.28 -15.74 -5.74
C ALA A 60 11.83 -15.75 -4.30
N ILE A 61 11.15 -16.43 -3.37
CA ILE A 61 11.60 -16.57 -1.98
C ILE A 61 12.93 -17.35 -1.92
N LYS A 62 13.03 -18.47 -2.64
CA LYS A 62 14.26 -19.27 -2.71
C LYS A 62 15.43 -18.46 -3.29
N MET A 63 15.17 -17.67 -4.33
CA MET A 63 16.19 -16.82 -4.94
C MET A 63 16.63 -15.70 -3.98
N ALA A 64 15.69 -15.07 -3.28
CA ALA A 64 16.00 -14.06 -2.26
C ALA A 64 16.82 -14.66 -1.11
N ALA A 65 16.45 -15.84 -0.61
CA ALA A 65 17.20 -16.55 0.43
C ALA A 65 18.64 -16.85 -0.02
N LYS A 66 18.81 -17.32 -1.26
CA LYS A 66 20.12 -17.57 -1.87
C LYS A 66 20.96 -16.30 -1.97
N LEU A 67 20.38 -15.19 -2.43
CA LEU A 67 21.06 -13.89 -2.52
C LEU A 67 21.40 -13.31 -1.14
N GLY A 68 20.59 -13.61 -0.13
CA GLY A 68 20.82 -13.25 1.26
C GLY A 68 21.82 -14.13 2.01
N GLY A 69 22.40 -15.15 1.36
CA GLY A 69 23.40 -16.03 1.95
C GLY A 69 22.84 -17.09 2.91
N LEU A 70 21.54 -17.36 2.87
CA LEU A 70 20.95 -18.46 3.64
C LEU A 70 21.32 -19.83 3.05
N PRO A 71 21.49 -20.87 3.88
CA PRO A 71 21.82 -22.20 3.38
C PRO A 71 20.68 -22.77 2.53
N ALA A 72 21.03 -23.50 1.47
CA ALA A 72 20.08 -23.98 0.45
C ALA A 72 18.93 -24.85 1.00
N ASN A 73 19.09 -25.44 2.19
CA ASN A 73 18.11 -26.29 2.86
C ASN A 73 17.41 -25.58 4.04
N SER A 74 17.59 -24.26 4.21
CA SER A 74 16.82 -23.52 5.22
C SER A 74 15.46 -23.14 4.66
N ASP A 75 14.41 -23.42 5.43
CA ASP A 75 13.09 -22.86 5.20
C ASP A 75 13.08 -21.43 5.78
N PRO A 76 13.08 -20.38 4.94
CA PRO A 76 13.09 -19.01 5.44
C PRO A 76 11.76 -18.71 6.14
N GLU A 77 11.84 -18.13 7.34
CA GLU A 77 10.66 -17.67 8.06
C GLU A 77 10.04 -16.48 7.31
N LEU A 78 8.79 -16.64 6.87
CA LEU A 78 8.05 -15.59 6.16
C LEU A 78 7.28 -14.72 7.16
N LEU A 79 7.77 -13.51 7.39
CA LEU A 79 7.07 -12.52 8.19
C LEU A 79 6.04 -11.77 7.32
N LEU A 80 4.76 -12.10 7.49
CA LEU A 80 3.66 -11.36 6.86
C LEU A 80 3.35 -10.08 7.65
N LEU A 81 3.38 -8.93 6.98
CA LEU A 81 3.11 -7.62 7.57
C LEU A 81 1.95 -6.92 6.87
N PRO A 82 1.14 -6.12 7.61
CA PRO A 82 1.17 -5.94 9.07
C PRO A 82 0.71 -7.20 9.81
N LYS A 83 1.25 -7.45 11.02
CA LYS A 83 0.74 -8.52 11.89
C LYS A 83 -0.73 -8.23 12.14
N GLY A 84 -1.62 -9.15 11.78
CA GLY A 84 -3.05 -8.99 12.07
C GLY A 84 -3.22 -8.69 13.56
N LYS A 85 -3.99 -7.66 13.92
CA LYS A 85 -4.29 -7.37 15.33
C LYS A 85 -4.88 -8.64 15.93
N SER A 86 -4.21 -9.21 16.92
CA SER A 86 -4.74 -10.39 17.59
C SER A 86 -5.98 -9.97 18.39
N PHE A 87 -6.92 -10.89 18.62
CA PHE A 87 -8.12 -10.62 19.43
C PHE A 87 -7.74 -10.07 20.82
N LEU A 88 -6.60 -10.50 21.36
CA LEU A 88 -6.06 -10.01 22.62
C LEU A 88 -5.52 -8.58 22.52
N ASP A 89 -4.93 -8.18 21.39
CA ASP A 89 -4.47 -6.78 21.19
C ASP A 89 -5.67 -5.83 21.18
N SER A 90 -6.79 -6.23 20.57
CA SER A 90 -8.03 -5.45 20.58
C SER A 90 -8.71 -5.40 21.95
N PHE A 91 -8.38 -6.34 22.85
CA PHE A 91 -8.93 -6.41 24.22
C PHE A 91 -8.01 -5.75 25.26
N LEU A 92 -6.69 -5.79 25.05
CA LEU A 92 -5.68 -5.13 25.87
C LEU A 92 -5.41 -3.68 25.46
N GLU A 93 -5.90 -3.21 24.31
CA GLU A 93 -5.96 -1.77 24.03
C GLU A 93 -6.70 -1.11 25.22
N PRO A 94 -6.00 -0.30 26.05
CA PRO A 94 -6.64 0.34 27.19
C PRO A 94 -7.78 1.16 26.60
N LYS A 95 -9.01 0.93 27.09
CA LYS A 95 -10.21 1.70 26.74
C LYS A 95 -9.84 3.18 26.77
N THR A 96 -9.41 3.72 25.63
CA THR A 96 -9.16 5.13 25.44
C THR A 96 -10.55 5.71 25.44
N GLN A 97 -10.98 6.14 26.63
CA GLN A 97 -12.11 7.01 26.78
C GLN A 97 -11.91 8.10 25.73
N LEU A 98 -12.82 8.11 24.76
CA LEU A 98 -12.85 9.04 23.66
C LEU A 98 -13.03 10.44 24.28
N SER A 99 -11.93 11.07 24.68
CA SER A 99 -11.93 12.43 25.21
C SER A 99 -11.99 13.37 24.02
N LEU A 100 -13.21 13.59 23.53
CA LEU A 100 -13.54 14.72 22.66
C LEU A 100 -13.24 16.01 23.44
N LYS A 101 -12.03 16.54 23.27
CA LYS A 101 -11.71 17.90 23.69
C LYS A 101 -12.29 18.87 22.67
N SER A 102 -13.48 19.36 22.95
CA SER A 102 -14.01 20.56 22.31
C SER A 102 -14.96 21.26 23.27
N GLY A 103 -14.74 22.55 23.50
CA GLY A 103 -15.51 23.40 24.41
C GLY A 103 -16.93 23.76 23.92
N LEU A 104 -17.56 22.86 23.19
CA LEU A 104 -18.94 22.97 22.71
C LEU A 104 -19.69 21.75 23.25
N ASP A 105 -20.82 21.96 23.91
CA ASP A 105 -21.63 20.90 24.48
C ASP A 105 -22.35 20.12 23.36
N ILE A 106 -21.76 18.98 22.98
CA ILE A 106 -22.22 18.12 21.88
C ILE A 106 -23.22 17.05 22.35
N SER A 107 -23.72 17.15 23.59
CA SER A 107 -24.66 16.17 24.17
C SER A 107 -25.88 15.89 23.29
N GLY A 108 -26.44 16.92 22.63
CA GLY A 108 -27.58 16.78 21.72
C GLY A 108 -27.29 16.09 20.37
N VAL A 109 -26.04 16.04 19.93
CA VAL A 109 -25.67 15.33 18.69
C VAL A 109 -25.37 13.86 18.99
N THR A 110 -24.95 13.53 20.21
CA THR A 110 -24.72 12.14 20.61
C THR A 110 -25.99 11.27 20.56
N SER A 111 -27.18 11.86 20.74
CA SER A 111 -28.45 11.14 20.57
C SER A 111 -28.76 10.76 19.12
N LEU A 112 -28.28 11.54 18.15
CA LEU A 112 -28.46 11.26 16.72
C LEU A 112 -27.61 10.06 16.26
N PHE A 113 -26.43 9.88 16.86
CA PHE A 113 -25.54 8.76 16.55
C PHE A 113 -25.85 7.49 17.36
N LYS A 114 -26.57 7.60 18.49
CA LYS A 114 -27.02 6.47 19.32
C LYS A 114 -27.96 5.51 18.58
N GLU A 115 -28.73 6.00 17.61
CA GLU A 115 -29.66 5.16 16.85
C GLU A 115 -28.98 4.32 15.77
N VAL A 116 -27.76 4.67 15.36
CA VAL A 116 -27.05 3.93 14.30
C VAL A 116 -26.25 2.77 14.91
N LYS A 117 -26.95 1.68 15.23
CA LYS A 117 -26.31 0.43 15.65
C LYS A 117 -25.28 0.00 14.60
N GLY A 118 -24.01 -0.08 15.01
CA GLY A 118 -22.91 -0.58 14.17
C GLY A 118 -22.05 0.51 13.52
N LEU A 119 -22.41 1.79 13.63
CA LEU A 119 -21.55 2.88 13.18
C LEU A 119 -20.23 2.89 13.98
N ASP A 120 -20.29 2.69 15.29
CA ASP A 120 -19.10 2.57 16.14
C ASP A 120 -18.16 1.43 15.68
N SER A 121 -18.73 0.30 15.26
CA SER A 121 -17.98 -0.86 14.78
C SER A 121 -17.35 -0.59 13.41
N PHE A 122 -18.09 0.08 12.52
CA PHE A 122 -17.62 0.47 11.20
C PHE A 122 -16.49 1.51 11.28
N LEU A 123 -16.61 2.47 12.19
CA LEU A 123 -15.62 3.51 12.43
C LEU A 123 -14.32 2.95 13.03
N ARG A 124 -14.41 1.96 13.93
CA ARG A 124 -13.23 1.29 14.52
C ARG A 124 -12.41 0.48 13.50
N MET A 125 -13.06 -0.05 12.45
CA MET A 125 -12.37 -0.82 11.41
C MET A 125 -11.48 0.04 10.52
N ARG A 126 -11.82 1.32 10.33
CA ARG A 126 -11.23 2.16 9.29
C ARG A 126 -9.98 2.95 9.69
N ASN A 127 -9.60 2.96 10.98
CA ASN A 127 -8.38 3.57 11.55
C ASN A 127 -7.93 4.92 10.93
N GLU A 128 -8.88 5.75 10.51
CA GLU A 128 -8.65 7.05 9.86
C GLU A 128 -9.51 8.12 10.55
N PRO A 129 -9.00 9.36 10.69
CA PRO A 129 -9.77 10.46 11.26
C PRO A 129 -10.98 10.78 10.37
N LEU A 130 -12.17 10.66 10.94
CA LEU A 130 -13.42 10.93 10.23
C LEU A 130 -13.67 12.45 10.16
N TRP A 131 -13.70 13.00 8.95
CA TRP A 131 -14.12 14.38 8.72
C TRP A 131 -15.64 14.41 8.52
N LEU A 132 -16.37 14.91 9.52
CA LEU A 132 -17.83 15.09 9.44
C LEU A 132 -18.15 16.53 9.05
N MET A 133 -18.83 16.69 7.91
CA MET A 133 -19.43 17.95 7.50
C MET A 133 -20.92 17.93 7.88
N LEU A 134 -21.39 18.92 8.63
CA LEU A 134 -22.81 19.09 8.88
C LEU A 134 -23.49 19.64 7.61
N PRO A 135 -24.68 19.14 7.22
CA PRO A 135 -25.37 19.59 6.01
C PRO A 135 -25.99 20.99 6.14
N TYR A 136 -25.77 21.67 7.26
CA TYR A 136 -26.27 23.01 7.52
C TYR A 136 -25.25 23.82 8.33
N ASN A 137 -25.18 25.12 8.03
CA ASN A 137 -24.37 26.07 8.78
C ASN A 137 -25.13 26.50 10.04
N LEU A 138 -24.60 26.18 11.22
CA LEU A 138 -25.08 26.71 12.49
C LEU A 138 -24.50 28.12 12.70
N GLN A 139 -25.37 29.13 12.74
CA GLN A 139 -25.02 30.46 13.24
C GLN A 139 -25.50 30.57 14.69
N VAL A 140 -24.57 30.73 15.62
CA VAL A 140 -24.86 31.07 17.01
C VAL A 140 -24.74 32.59 17.13
N LYS A 141 -25.77 33.24 17.68
CA LYS A 141 -25.85 34.69 17.88
C LYS A 141 -25.25 35.10 19.21
#